data_AF-A0ABD5SF76-F1
#
_entry.id   AF-A0ABD5SF76-F1
#
_cell.length_a   1.000
_cell.length_b   1.000
_cell.length_c   1.000
_cell.angle_alpha   90.00
_cell.angle_beta   90.00
_cell.angle_gamma   90.00
#
_symmetry.space_group_name_H-M   'P 1'
#
loop_
_entity.id
_entity.type
_entity.pdbx_description
1 polymer ?
#
loop_
_entity_poly.entity_id
_entity_poly.type
_entity_poly.pdbx_seq_one_letter_code
_entity_poly.pdbx_strand_id
1 'polypeptide(L)'
;MQKAQKELANEKHHPTDRLANFMRSEGRPQPSPRFTAHHLVQGKGKTQLAAESRVDLHFHGIGINDPDNGVWMPMHKADKGHWAYKNAAAHSEIHTHNYEKWVHTHTQNLDSAQMMRDNLLILRTHLKNGTQP
;
A
#
# COMPACT_ATOMS: atom_id res chain seq x y z
N MET A 1 -5.24 -14.76 16.13
CA MET A 1 -6.69 -14.51 16.22
C MET A 1 -7.09 -13.59 15.07
N GLN A 2 -8.17 -13.91 14.36
CA GLN A 2 -8.74 -13.01 13.33
C GLN A 2 -9.25 -11.74 14.00
N LYS A 3 -8.97 -10.57 13.42
CA LYS A 3 -9.56 -9.30 13.87
C LYS A 3 -10.93 -9.12 13.23
N ALA A 4 -11.91 -8.65 14.00
CA ALA A 4 -13.25 -8.41 13.47
C ALA A 4 -13.26 -7.19 12.51
N GLN A 5 -14.14 -7.18 11.51
CA GLN A 5 -14.25 -6.08 10.54
C GLN A 5 -14.40 -4.69 11.20
N LYS A 6 -15.13 -4.60 12.32
CA LYS A 6 -15.26 -3.37 13.11
C LYS A 6 -13.94 -2.92 13.76
N GLU A 7 -13.06 -3.85 14.12
CA GLU A 7 -11.74 -3.54 14.68
C GLU A 7 -10.80 -3.04 13.59
N LEU A 8 -10.83 -3.66 12.40
CA LEU A 8 -10.07 -3.22 11.23
C LEU A 8 -10.52 -1.82 10.76
N ALA A 9 -11.81 -1.51 10.81
CA ALA A 9 -12.35 -0.20 10.45
C ALA A 9 -11.87 0.94 11.39
N ASN A 10 -11.63 0.62 12.66
CA ASN A 10 -11.27 1.59 13.70
C ASN A 10 -9.76 1.60 14.05
N GLU A 11 -8.95 0.85 13.31
CA GLU A 11 -7.53 0.71 13.62
C GLU A 11 -6.79 2.06 13.43
N LYS A 12 -5.93 2.39 14.40
CA LYS A 12 -5.10 3.60 14.33
C LYS A 12 -4.20 3.54 13.09
N HIS A 13 -3.87 4.71 12.54
CA HIS A 13 -2.95 4.84 11.41
C HIS A 13 -1.67 4.01 11.67
N HIS A 14 -1.36 3.08 10.77
CA HIS A 14 -0.22 2.18 10.94
C HIS A 14 1.07 2.96 10.67
N PRO A 15 1.99 3.06 11.66
CA PRO A 15 3.26 3.72 11.44
C PRO A 15 4.04 2.97 10.35
N THR A 16 4.52 3.70 9.36
CA THR A 16 5.21 3.15 8.18
C THR A 16 6.58 2.56 8.51
N ASP A 17 7.12 2.81 9.70
CA ASP A 17 8.40 2.27 10.17
C ASP A 17 8.43 0.75 10.22
N ARG A 18 7.34 0.12 10.64
CA ARG A 18 7.28 -1.35 10.70
C ARG A 18 7.29 -1.95 9.30
N LEU A 19 6.45 -1.41 8.40
CA LEU A 19 6.45 -1.79 6.99
C LEU A 19 7.84 -1.58 6.37
N ALA A 20 8.45 -0.41 6.58
CA ALA A 20 9.78 -0.07 6.09
C ALA A 20 10.83 -1.10 6.53
N ASN A 21 10.81 -1.51 7.81
CA ASN A 21 11.74 -2.51 8.33
C ASN A 21 11.52 -3.89 7.67
N PHE A 22 10.26 -4.33 7.52
CA PHE A 22 9.97 -5.61 6.86
C PHE A 22 10.30 -5.58 5.37
N MET A 23 10.07 -4.46 4.68
CA MET A 23 10.50 -4.29 3.29
C MET A 23 12.02 -4.40 3.15
N ARG A 24 12.79 -3.78 4.06
CA ARG A 24 14.25 -3.90 4.06
C ARG A 24 14.71 -5.34 4.33
N SER A 25 14.09 -6.05 5.28
CA SER A 25 14.46 -7.44 5.59
C SER A 25 14.15 -8.43 4.45
N GLU A 26 13.13 -8.13 3.63
CA GLU A 26 12.80 -8.86 2.39
C GLU A 26 13.66 -8.45 1.18
N GLY A 27 14.74 -7.70 1.39
CA GLY A 27 15.63 -7.31 0.29
C GLY A 27 15.05 -6.22 -0.63
N ARG A 28 14.09 -5.41 -0.15
CA ARG A 28 13.57 -4.22 -0.85
C ARG A 28 14.16 -2.96 -0.23
N PRO A 29 15.42 -2.59 -0.53
CA PRO A 29 16.07 -1.44 0.09
C PRO A 29 15.35 -0.14 -0.25
N GLN A 30 15.40 0.81 0.69
CA GLN A 30 14.91 2.17 0.48
C GLN A 30 15.81 2.86 -0.56
N PRO A 31 15.26 3.42 -1.66
CA PRO A 31 16.09 3.97 -2.74
C PRO A 31 16.98 5.14 -2.32
N SER A 32 16.47 6.00 -1.43
CA SER A 32 17.23 7.07 -0.79
C SER A 32 16.46 7.61 0.44
N PRO A 33 17.08 8.43 1.30
CA PRO A 33 16.38 9.07 2.42
C PRO A 33 15.18 9.94 2.01
N ARG A 34 15.04 10.28 0.72
CA ARG A 34 13.91 11.03 0.16
C ARG A 34 12.68 10.17 -0.12
N PHE A 35 12.73 8.88 0.21
CA PHE A 35 11.60 7.96 0.08
C PHE A 35 11.05 7.60 1.45
N THR A 36 9.76 7.26 1.48
CA THR A 36 9.10 6.69 2.65
C THR A 36 8.32 5.45 2.25
N ALA A 37 8.09 4.54 3.19
CA ALA A 37 7.25 3.38 2.94
C ALA A 37 5.78 3.81 2.87
N HIS A 38 5.04 3.22 1.95
CA HIS A 38 3.63 3.44 1.74
C HIS A 38 2.91 2.08 1.64
N HIS A 39 1.79 1.95 2.34
CA HIS A 39 0.92 0.79 2.23
C HIS A 39 0.05 0.90 0.97
N LEU A 40 0.05 -0.12 0.10
CA LEU A 40 -0.83 -0.17 -1.06
C LEU A 40 -2.30 -0.16 -0.63
N VAL A 41 -2.68 -1.12 0.22
CA VAL A 41 -3.91 -1.06 0.99
C VAL A 41 -3.62 -0.31 2.29
N GLN A 42 -4.15 0.90 2.38
CA GLN A 42 -3.90 1.80 3.50
C GLN A 42 -4.64 1.39 4.80
N GLY A 43 -3.99 1.73 5.92
CA GLY A 43 -4.52 1.48 7.26
C GLY A 43 -5.83 2.22 7.57
N LYS A 44 -5.86 3.54 7.41
CA LYS A 44 -7.09 4.33 7.54
C LYS A 44 -7.34 5.05 6.22
N GLY A 45 -8.57 4.95 5.72
CA GLY A 45 -9.00 5.59 4.48
C GLY A 45 -10.00 6.72 4.68
N LYS A 46 -10.30 7.38 3.56
CA LYS A 46 -11.36 8.37 3.39
C LYS A 46 -12.70 7.70 3.10
N THR A 47 -12.69 6.46 2.61
CA THR A 47 -13.85 5.67 2.20
C THR A 47 -13.94 4.34 2.93
N GLN A 48 -15.12 3.73 2.90
CA GLN A 48 -15.36 2.38 3.38
C GLN A 48 -14.57 1.32 2.59
N LEU A 49 -14.28 1.58 1.31
CA LEU A 49 -13.53 0.68 0.42
C LEU A 49 -12.13 0.38 0.95
N ALA A 50 -11.48 1.35 1.61
CA ALA A 50 -10.19 1.09 2.26
C ALA A 50 -10.31 0.05 3.39
N ALA A 51 -11.42 0.06 4.14
CA ALA A 51 -11.66 -0.94 5.19
C ALA A 51 -11.98 -2.32 4.61
N GLU A 52 -12.74 -2.37 3.52
CA GLU A 52 -13.03 -3.61 2.78
C GLU A 52 -11.74 -4.22 2.21
N SER A 53 -10.88 -3.44 1.55
CA SER A 53 -9.57 -3.94 1.08
C SER A 53 -8.68 -4.50 2.20
N ARG A 54 -8.76 -3.96 3.43
CA ARG A 54 -8.02 -4.52 4.58
C ARG A 54 -8.58 -5.85 5.01
N VAL A 55 -9.91 -6.02 4.95
CA VAL A 55 -10.58 -7.29 5.22
C VAL A 55 -10.17 -8.32 4.17
N ASP A 56 -10.14 -7.96 2.89
CA ASP A 56 -9.68 -8.84 1.81
C ASP A 56 -8.24 -9.30 2.04
N LEU A 57 -7.32 -8.37 2.32
CA LEU A 57 -5.93 -8.69 2.69
C LEU A 57 -5.86 -9.71 3.85
N HIS A 58 -6.64 -9.47 4.89
CA HIS A 58 -6.67 -10.32 6.08
C HIS A 58 -7.20 -11.73 5.77
N PHE A 59 -8.26 -11.84 4.96
CA PHE A 59 -8.80 -13.13 4.53
C PHE A 59 -7.78 -13.96 3.74
N HIS A 60 -6.90 -13.31 2.98
CA HIS A 60 -5.80 -13.97 2.29
C HIS A 60 -4.55 -14.21 3.15
N GLY A 61 -4.62 -13.95 4.46
CA GLY A 61 -3.50 -14.17 5.37
C GLY A 61 -2.34 -13.19 5.20
N ILE A 62 -2.56 -12.05 4.54
CA ILE A 62 -1.55 -11.03 4.29
C ILE A 62 -1.72 -9.93 5.33
N GLY A 63 -0.68 -9.72 6.13
CA GLY A 63 -0.70 -8.69 7.17
C GLY A 63 -0.64 -7.27 6.58
N ILE A 64 -1.17 -6.28 7.29
CA ILE A 64 -1.11 -4.88 6.82
C ILE A 64 0.33 -4.40 6.60
N ASN A 65 1.29 -4.85 7.42
CA ASN A 65 2.72 -4.52 7.28
C ASN A 65 3.50 -5.56 6.45
N ASP A 66 2.83 -6.54 5.84
CA ASP A 66 3.49 -7.48 4.93
C ASP A 66 4.20 -6.69 3.82
N PRO A 67 5.48 -6.98 3.53
CA PRO A 67 6.24 -6.28 2.49
C PRO A 67 5.57 -6.27 1.13
N ASP A 68 4.69 -7.24 0.83
CA ASP A 68 3.91 -7.22 -0.40
C ASP A 68 2.84 -6.14 -0.44
N ASN A 69 2.31 -5.74 0.71
CA ASN A 69 1.47 -4.55 0.81
C ASN A 69 2.29 -3.25 0.80
N GLY A 70 3.61 -3.30 0.57
CA GLY A 70 4.51 -2.16 0.65
C GLY A 70 5.01 -1.64 -0.70
N VAL A 71 5.23 -0.33 -0.77
CA VAL A 71 5.99 0.35 -1.82
C VAL A 71 6.78 1.53 -1.24
N TRP A 72 7.95 1.80 -1.81
CA TRP A 72 8.69 3.03 -1.52
C TRP A 72 8.14 4.17 -2.39
N MET A 73 7.84 5.33 -1.82
CA MET A 73 7.40 6.50 -2.58
C MET A 73 8.22 7.74 -2.24
N PRO A 74 8.44 8.67 -3.18
CA PRO A 74 8.98 10.00 -2.85
C PRO A 74 8.18 10.62 -1.71
N MET A 75 8.87 11.12 -0.69
CA MET A 75 8.22 11.59 0.53
C MET A 75 7.42 12.87 0.28
N HIS A 76 8.05 13.85 -0.38
CA HIS A 76 7.45 15.15 -0.65
C HIS A 76 7.37 15.44 -2.15
N LYS A 77 6.58 16.45 -2.52
CA LYS A 77 6.45 16.92 -3.92
C LYS A 77 7.81 17.33 -4.52
N ALA A 78 8.71 17.89 -3.71
CA ALA A 78 10.06 18.26 -4.11
C ALA A 78 10.97 17.05 -4.42
N ASP A 79 10.61 15.86 -3.94
CA ASP A 79 11.38 14.61 -4.16
C ASP A 79 10.95 13.86 -5.42
N LYS A 80 9.89 14.33 -6.10
CA LYS A 80 9.43 13.79 -7.39
C LYS A 80 10.52 13.95 -8.46
N GLY A 81 10.48 13.11 -9.49
CA GLY A 81 11.51 13.11 -10.53
C GLY A 81 12.81 12.40 -10.13
N HIS A 82 12.85 11.78 -8.94
CA HIS A 82 13.98 10.98 -8.52
C HIS A 82 14.28 9.86 -9.52
N TRP A 83 15.55 9.66 -9.88
CA TRP A 83 15.98 8.70 -10.91
C TRP A 83 15.43 7.27 -10.68
N ALA A 84 15.31 6.85 -9.41
CA ALA A 84 14.74 5.55 -9.04
C ALA A 84 13.29 5.37 -9.53
N TYR A 85 12.39 6.34 -9.28
CA TYR A 85 10.98 6.33 -9.71
C TYR A 85 10.62 7.69 -10.33
N LYS A 86 11.09 7.91 -11.56
CA LYS A 86 11.05 9.22 -12.22
C LYS A 86 9.64 9.83 -12.29
N ASN A 87 8.63 8.99 -12.47
CA ASN A 87 7.25 9.43 -12.68
C ASN A 87 6.37 9.26 -11.43
N ALA A 88 6.87 8.69 -10.34
CA ALA A 88 6.07 8.45 -9.15
C ALA A 88 5.52 9.75 -8.55
N ALA A 89 4.27 9.71 -8.10
CA ALA A 89 3.70 10.76 -7.27
C ALA A 89 4.37 10.77 -5.90
N ALA A 90 4.27 11.89 -5.18
CA ALA A 90 4.69 11.93 -3.79
C ALA A 90 3.68 11.21 -2.90
N HIS A 91 4.13 10.61 -1.78
CA HIS A 91 3.25 9.98 -0.77
C HIS A 91 2.10 10.94 -0.38
N SER A 92 2.39 12.22 -0.18
CA SER A 92 1.38 13.24 0.16
C SER A 92 0.22 13.41 -0.84
N GLU A 93 0.34 12.86 -2.06
CA GLU A 93 -0.62 13.05 -3.15
C GLU A 93 -1.56 11.84 -3.36
N ILE A 94 -1.30 10.69 -2.73
CA ILE A 94 -1.94 9.41 -3.09
C ILE A 94 -3.24 9.11 -2.36
N HIS A 95 -3.40 9.57 -1.11
CA HIS A 95 -4.59 9.22 -0.30
C HIS A 95 -5.84 9.95 -0.80
N THR A 96 -6.43 9.49 -1.90
CA THR A 96 -7.62 10.04 -2.56
C THR A 96 -8.75 9.01 -2.59
N HIS A 97 -9.99 9.47 -2.84
CA HIS A 97 -11.14 8.58 -3.02
C HIS A 97 -10.96 7.66 -4.23
N ASN A 98 -10.37 8.17 -5.32
CA ASN A 98 -10.11 7.40 -6.53
C ASN A 98 -9.06 6.32 -6.29
N TYR A 99 -8.01 6.65 -5.54
CA TYR A 99 -6.98 5.69 -5.17
C TYR A 99 -7.57 4.54 -4.35
N GLU A 100 -8.36 4.83 -3.32
CA GLU A 100 -8.98 3.80 -2.48
C GLU A 100 -9.95 2.91 -3.27
N LYS A 101 -10.74 3.50 -4.17
CA LYS A 101 -11.59 2.75 -5.08
C LYS A 101 -10.77 1.85 -6.00
N TRP A 102 -9.70 2.38 -6.57
CA TRP A 102 -8.82 1.65 -7.48
C TRP A 102 -8.12 0.50 -6.79
N VAL A 103 -7.61 0.69 -5.58
CA VAL A 103 -7.05 -0.40 -4.77
C VAL A 103 -8.11 -1.47 -4.52
N HIS A 104 -9.31 -1.08 -4.08
CA HIS A 104 -10.40 -2.04 -3.85
C HIS A 104 -10.77 -2.85 -5.09
N THR A 105 -10.80 -2.23 -6.28
CA THR A 105 -11.08 -2.99 -7.52
C THR A 105 -10.04 -4.06 -7.84
N HIS A 106 -8.82 -3.94 -7.33
CA HIS A 106 -7.75 -4.93 -7.50
C HIS A 106 -7.67 -5.95 -6.35
N THR A 107 -8.34 -5.71 -5.22
CA THR A 107 -8.27 -6.60 -4.04
C THR A 107 -9.53 -7.41 -3.82
N GLN A 108 -10.69 -6.93 -4.28
CA GLN A 108 -11.98 -7.59 -4.05
C GLN A 108 -12.14 -8.89 -4.85
N ASN A 109 -12.89 -9.85 -4.29
CA ASN A 109 -13.32 -11.08 -4.96
C ASN A 109 -12.17 -11.92 -5.57
N LEU A 110 -11.03 -11.99 -4.89
CA LEU A 110 -9.92 -12.84 -5.30
C LEU A 110 -10.04 -14.23 -4.66
N ASP A 111 -9.72 -15.28 -5.42
CA ASP A 111 -9.91 -16.67 -4.97
C ASP A 111 -8.72 -17.22 -4.17
N SER A 112 -7.58 -16.54 -4.19
CA SER A 112 -6.36 -17.06 -3.55
C SER A 112 -5.41 -15.97 -3.05
N ALA A 113 -4.59 -16.32 -2.07
CA ALA A 113 -3.54 -15.44 -1.57
C ALA A 113 -2.50 -15.10 -2.64
N GLN A 114 -2.25 -16.01 -3.59
CA GLN A 114 -1.35 -15.75 -4.71
C GLN A 114 -1.90 -14.64 -5.61
N MET A 115 -3.19 -14.71 -5.98
CA MET A 115 -3.83 -13.65 -6.77
C MET A 115 -3.81 -12.29 -6.06
N MET A 116 -3.97 -12.28 -4.73
CA MET A 116 -3.83 -11.06 -3.94
C MET A 116 -2.40 -10.50 -4.03
N ARG A 117 -1.36 -11.33 -3.85
CA ARG A 117 0.04 -10.89 -3.97
C ARG A 117 0.37 -10.40 -5.38
N ASP A 118 -0.15 -11.06 -6.42
CA ASP A 118 0.02 -10.65 -7.81
C ASP A 118 -0.64 -9.28 -8.07
N ASN A 119 -1.85 -9.04 -7.55
CA ASN A 119 -2.49 -7.74 -7.65
C ASN A 119 -1.75 -6.65 -6.87
N LEU A 120 -1.23 -6.94 -5.68
CA LEU A 120 -0.37 -6.01 -4.94
C LEU A 120 0.90 -5.66 -5.73
N LEU A 121 1.49 -6.62 -6.46
CA LEU A 121 2.62 -6.35 -7.35
C LEU A 121 2.23 -5.42 -8.52
N ILE A 122 1.04 -5.61 -9.11
CA ILE A 122 0.50 -4.73 -10.15
C ILE A 122 0.34 -3.30 -9.60
N LEU A 123 -0.36 -3.14 -8.47
CA LEU A 123 -0.55 -1.85 -7.80
C LEU A 123 0.78 -1.15 -7.49
N ARG A 124 1.77 -1.90 -6.98
CA ARG A 124 3.14 -1.40 -6.71
C ARG A 124 3.81 -0.88 -7.97
N THR A 125 3.66 -1.60 -9.08
CA THR A 125 4.25 -1.22 -10.38
C THR A 125 3.63 0.08 -10.89
N HIS A 126 2.32 0.24 -10.78
CA HIS A 126 1.64 1.47 -11.14
C HIS A 126 2.13 2.68 -10.33
N LEU A 127 2.29 2.54 -9.01
CA LEU A 127 2.78 3.61 -8.15
C LEU A 127 4.23 4.02 -8.45
N LYS A 128 5.10 3.04 -8.72
CA LYS A 128 6.48 3.30 -9.16
C LYS A 128 6.52 4.09 -10.47
N ASN A 129 5.55 3.84 -11.35
CA ASN A 129 5.48 4.43 -12.68
C ASN A 129 4.60 5.68 -12.75
N GLY A 130 3.92 6.07 -11.66
CA GLY A 130 3.04 7.24 -11.64
C GLY A 130 1.78 7.09 -12.50
N THR A 131 1.26 5.88 -12.61
CA THR A 131 0.11 5.56 -13.50
C THR A 131 -1.16 5.18 -12.75
N GLN A 132 -1.15 5.34 -11.43
CA GLN A 132 -2.36 5.28 -10.59
C GLN A 132 -3.29 6.48 -10.88
N PRO A 133 -4.60 6.34 -10.61
CA PRO A 133 -5.60 7.40 -10.85
C PRO A 133 -5.59 8.53 -9.81
#